data_AF-D1P8G1-F1
#
_entry.id   AF-D1P8G1-F1
#
_cell.length_a   1.000
_cell.length_b   1.000
_cell.length_c   1.000
_cell.angle_alpha   90.00
_cell.angle_beta   90.00
_cell.angle_gamma   90.00
#
_symmetry.space_group_name_H-M   'P 1'
#
loop_
_entity.id
_entity.type
_entity.pdbx_description
1 polymer ?
#
loop_
_entity_poly.entity_id
_entity_poly.type
_entity_poly.pdbx_seq_one_letter_code
_entity_poly.pdbx_strand_id
1 'polypeptide(L)'
;SLESVPAIKLHEGESSESELIYLYRRAVFCGAKANITERYRDIDTTPSGSKKADALEPNIDDLQRDALWAIQRIKGATHNIVELI
;
A
#
# COMPACT_ATOMS: atom_id res chain seq x y z
N SER A 1 -6.33 -18.23 -10.92
CA SER A 1 -6.48 -17.34 -9.75
C SER A 1 -5.10 -17.13 -9.12
N LEU A 2 -4.83 -16.05 -8.38
CA LEU A 2 -3.54 -15.90 -7.66
C LEU A 2 -3.33 -17.01 -6.60
N GLU A 3 -4.41 -17.65 -6.15
CA GLU A 3 -4.38 -18.82 -5.27
C GLU A 3 -3.68 -20.04 -5.87
N SER A 4 -3.76 -20.22 -7.20
CA SER A 4 -3.22 -21.40 -7.88
C SER A 4 -1.76 -21.22 -8.29
N VAL A 5 -1.18 -20.03 -8.08
CA VAL A 5 0.22 -19.76 -8.38
C VAL A 5 1.06 -20.19 -7.17
N PRO A 6 2.12 -21.01 -7.36
CA PRO A 6 3.03 -21.37 -6.28
C PRO A 6 3.65 -20.11 -5.66
N ALA A 7 3.47 -19.95 -4.36
CA ALA A 7 4.01 -18.84 -3.58
C ALA A 7 4.21 -19.29 -2.13
N ILE A 8 4.98 -18.51 -1.37
CA ILE A 8 5.12 -18.70 0.07
C ILE A 8 3.73 -18.63 0.70
N LYS A 9 3.47 -19.53 1.66
CA LYS A 9 2.24 -19.50 2.44
C LYS A 9 2.48 -18.66 3.68
N LEU A 10 1.64 -17.64 3.88
CA LEU A 10 1.59 -16.87 5.10
C LEU A 10 0.65 -17.58 6.06
N HIS A 11 1.12 -17.85 7.26
CA HIS A 11 0.35 -18.53 8.31
C HIS A 11 -0.11 -17.48 9.33
N GLU A 12 -1.43 -17.39 9.54
CA GLU A 12 -2.03 -16.54 10.56
C GLU A 12 -2.97 -17.41 11.42
N GLY A 13 -2.49 -17.80 12.60
CA GLY A 13 -3.16 -18.79 13.44
C GLY A 13 -3.33 -20.14 12.72
N GLU A 14 -4.57 -20.60 12.60
CA GLU A 14 -4.92 -21.85 11.90
C GLU A 14 -5.11 -21.66 10.38
N SER A 15 -5.16 -20.41 9.90
CA SER A 15 -5.35 -20.10 8.48
C SER A 15 -4.03 -19.97 7.74
N SER A 16 -4.01 -20.40 6.48
CA SER A 16 -2.88 -20.15 5.57
C SER A 16 -3.37 -19.51 4.27
N GLU A 17 -2.72 -18.42 3.85
CA GLU A 17 -3.00 -17.77 2.58
C GLU A 17 -1.75 -17.67 1.70
N SER A 18 -1.94 -17.52 0.39
CA SER A 18 -0.83 -17.26 -0.53
C SER A 18 -0.29 -15.85 -0.31
N GLU A 19 1.03 -15.69 -0.21
CA GLU A 19 1.70 -14.40 -0.14
C GLU A 19 1.26 -13.47 -1.29
N LEU A 20 1.03 -14.01 -2.49
CA LEU A 20 0.58 -13.22 -3.65
C LEU A 20 -0.80 -12.60 -3.44
N ILE A 21 -1.71 -13.28 -2.73
CA ILE A 21 -3.04 -12.76 -2.42
C ILE A 21 -2.91 -11.65 -1.38
N TYR A 22 -2.11 -11.88 -0.35
CA TYR A 22 -1.83 -10.88 0.67
C TYR A 22 -1.24 -9.60 0.04
N LEU A 23 -0.22 -9.74 -0.80
CA LEU A 23 0.40 -8.61 -1.51
C LEU A 23 -0.59 -7.91 -2.43
N TYR A 24 -1.46 -8.66 -3.12
CA TYR A 24 -2.48 -8.06 -3.97
C TYR A 24 -3.44 -7.19 -3.15
N ARG A 25 -3.92 -7.71 -2.01
CA ARG A 25 -4.77 -6.93 -1.09
C ARG A 25 -4.04 -5.69 -0.59
N ARG A 26 -2.77 -5.83 -0.19
CA ARG A 26 -1.94 -4.70 0.26
C ARG A 26 -1.82 -3.62 -0.83
N ALA A 27 -1.52 -4.00 -2.06
CA ALA A 27 -1.42 -3.08 -3.19
C ALA A 27 -2.72 -2.29 -3.40
N VAL A 28 -3.86 -2.98 -3.38
CA VAL A 28 -5.18 -2.37 -3.56
C VAL A 28 -5.52 -1.41 -2.41
N PHE A 29 -5.36 -1.84 -1.15
CA PHE A 29 -5.73 -1.01 0.00
C PHE A 29 -4.84 0.22 0.15
N CYS A 30 -3.52 0.06 0.00
CA CYS A 30 -2.60 1.18 0.08
C CYS A 30 -2.86 2.19 -1.05
N GLY A 31 -3.03 1.71 -2.29
CA GLY A 31 -3.36 2.58 -3.43
C GLY A 31 -4.69 3.30 -3.27
N ALA A 32 -5.73 2.61 -2.80
CA ALA A 32 -7.04 3.22 -2.55
C ALA A 32 -6.98 4.27 -1.43
N LYS A 33 -6.30 3.97 -0.31
CA LYS A 33 -6.17 4.92 0.80
C LYS A 33 -5.38 6.17 0.37
N ALA A 34 -4.28 6.00 -0.36
CA ALA A 34 -3.51 7.11 -0.91
C ALA A 34 -4.39 8.02 -1.80
N ASN A 35 -5.14 7.43 -2.73
CA ASN A 35 -6.00 8.18 -3.65
C ASN A 35 -7.12 8.93 -2.91
N ILE A 36 -7.75 8.30 -1.91
CA ILE A 36 -8.80 8.94 -1.11
C ILE A 36 -8.22 10.11 -0.32
N THR A 37 -7.08 9.91 0.35
CA THR A 37 -6.44 10.96 1.16
C THR A 37 -5.98 12.14 0.30
N GLU A 38 -5.39 11.90 -0.87
CA GLU A 38 -5.01 12.95 -1.83
C GLU A 38 -6.23 13.77 -2.27
N ARG A 39 -7.30 13.10 -2.72
CA ARG A 39 -8.52 13.79 -3.17
C ARG A 39 -9.25 14.52 -2.05
N TYR A 40 -9.20 14.01 -0.82
CA TYR A 40 -9.84 14.66 0.32
C TYR A 40 -9.09 15.93 0.73
N ARG A 41 -7.75 15.92 0.64
CA ARG A 41 -6.89 17.10 0.86
C ARG A 41 -7.17 18.21 -0.16
N ASP A 42 -7.41 17.85 -1.42
CA ASP A 42 -7.77 18.82 -2.46
C ASP A 42 -9.13 19.49 -2.22
N ILE A 43 -10.06 18.81 -1.53
CA ILE A 43 -11.43 19.27 -1.30
C ILE A 43 -11.54 20.15 -0.04
N ASP A 44 -10.79 19.86 1.04
CA ASP A 44 -10.82 20.64 2.28
C ASP A 44 -9.59 21.56 2.40
N THR A 45 -9.61 22.67 1.66
CA THR A 45 -8.55 23.69 1.70
C THR A 45 -8.75 24.72 2.83
N THR A 46 -9.58 24.45 3.83
CA THR A 46 -9.73 25.39 4.95
C THR A 46 -8.46 25.38 5.83
N PRO A 47 -7.97 26.55 6.33
CA PRO A 47 -6.74 26.62 7.13
C PRO A 47 -6.74 25.75 8.39
N SER A 48 -7.93 25.43 8.90
CA SER A 48 -8.19 24.54 10.03
C SER A 48 -8.21 23.05 9.67
N GLY A 49 -8.63 22.69 8.45
CA GLY A 49 -8.68 21.31 7.95
C GLY A 49 -7.30 20.76 7.59
N SER A 50 -6.47 21.57 6.93
CA SER A 50 -5.12 21.18 6.50
C SER A 50 -4.20 20.76 7.65
N LYS A 51 -4.26 21.42 8.81
CA LYS A 51 -3.40 21.11 9.98
C LYS A 51 -3.78 19.82 10.72
N LYS A 52 -5.03 19.35 10.60
CA LYS A 52 -5.49 18.13 11.27
C LYS A 52 -5.19 16.87 10.47
N ALA A 53 -5.11 16.98 9.15
CA ALA A 53 -4.83 15.87 8.25
C ALA A 53 -3.37 15.36 8.37
N ASP A 54 -2.40 16.24 8.65
CA ASP A 54 -0.98 15.88 8.67
C ASP A 54 -0.51 15.14 9.94
N ALA A 55 -1.29 15.16 11.03
CA ALA A 55 -0.78 14.74 12.34
C ALA A 55 -1.03 13.27 12.71
N LEU A 56 -1.86 12.53 11.95
CA LEU A 56 -2.28 11.18 12.36
C LEU A 56 -2.43 10.16 11.22
N GLU A 57 -2.32 10.57 9.95
CA GLU A 57 -2.41 9.64 8.82
C GLU A 57 -1.02 9.20 8.34
N PRO A 58 -0.84 7.90 7.98
CA PRO A 58 0.35 7.52 7.21
C PRO A 58 0.44 8.41 5.98
N ASN A 59 1.64 8.89 5.68
CA ASN A 59 1.81 9.82 4.57
C ASN A 59 1.44 9.12 3.24
N ILE A 60 0.94 9.91 2.28
CA ILE A 60 0.49 9.40 0.98
C ILE A 60 1.64 8.66 0.27
N ASP A 61 2.87 9.17 0.39
CA ASP A 61 4.06 8.63 -0.25
C ASP A 61 4.41 7.21 0.24
N ASP A 62 4.25 6.94 1.53
CA ASP A 62 4.48 5.64 2.15
C ASP A 62 3.44 4.62 1.68
N LEU A 63 2.18 5.05 1.58
CA LEU A 63 1.11 4.21 1.02
C LEU A 63 1.36 3.89 -0.46
N GLN A 64 1.77 4.89 -1.26
CA GLN A 64 2.14 4.66 -2.65
C GLN A 64 3.35 3.73 -2.78
N ARG A 65 4.38 3.93 -1.94
CA ARG A 65 5.57 3.08 -1.88
C ARG A 65 5.23 1.64 -1.55
N ASP A 66 4.42 1.43 -0.52
CA ASP A 66 3.95 0.10 -0.11
C ASP A 66 3.16 -0.60 -1.22
N ALA A 67 2.30 0.15 -1.94
CA ALA A 67 1.55 -0.39 -3.05
C ALA A 67 2.48 -0.83 -4.19
N LEU A 68 3.43 0.03 -4.56
CA LEU A 68 4.43 -0.26 -5.60
C LEU A 68 5.31 -1.45 -5.21
N TRP A 69 5.73 -1.54 -3.95
CA TRP A 69 6.52 -2.66 -3.45
C TRP A 69 5.77 -3.98 -3.52
N ALA A 70 4.49 -3.98 -3.14
CA ALA A 70 3.64 -5.15 -3.25
C ALA A 70 3.48 -5.60 -4.71
N ILE A 71 3.23 -4.66 -5.63
CA ILE A 71 3.13 -4.94 -7.07
C ILE A 71 4.43 -5.52 -7.63
N GLN A 72 5.58 -4.92 -7.30
CA GLN A 72 6.88 -5.40 -7.78
C GLN A 72 7.20 -6.80 -7.25
N ARG A 73 6.83 -7.09 -5.99
CA ARG A 73 7.00 -8.41 -5.41
C ARG A 73 6.10 -9.46 -6.06
N ILE A 74 4.86 -9.11 -6.40
CA ILE A 74 3.97 -9.96 -7.20
C ILE A 74 4.57 -10.26 -8.58
N LYS A 75 5.21 -9.26 -9.20
CA LYS A 75 5.87 -9.41 -10.52
C LYS A 75 7.20 -10.16 -10.45
N GLY A 76 7.72 -10.47 -9.25
CA GLY A 76 9.06 -11.04 -9.08
C GLY A 76 10.19 -10.09 -9.50
N ALA A 77 9.92 -8.78 -9.58
CA ALA A 77 10.91 -7.77 -9.94
C ALA A 77 11.67 -7.29 -8.69
N THR A 78 12.97 -7.01 -8.83
CA THR A 78 13.78 -6.40 -7.78
C THR A 78 13.34 -4.97 -7.50
N HIS A 79 13.31 -4.61 -6.21
CA HIS A 79 13.00 -3.28 -5.74
C HIS A 79 14.27 -2.41 -5.83
N ASN A 80 14.36 -1.52 -6.83
CA ASN A 80 15.34 -0.44 -6.77
C ASN A 80 14.82 0.62 -5.80
N ILE A 81 15.43 0.67 -4.62
CA ILE A 81 15.29 1.77 -3.68
C ILE A 81 16.26 2.83 -4.22
N VAL A 82 15.75 3.87 -4.87
CA VAL A 82 16.57 5.08 -5.04
C VAL A 82 16.64 5.70 -3.65
N GLU A 83 17.74 5.45 -2.95
CA GLU A 83 18.13 6.29 -1.81
C GLU A 83 18.33 7.70 -2.35
N LEU A 84 17.58 8.66 -1.81
CA LEU A 84 17.83 10.08 -2.08
C LEU A 84 19.04 10.48 -1.23
N ILE A 85 20.23 10.49 -1.86
CA ILE A 85 21.44 11.15 -1.34
C ILE A 85 21.41 12.65 -1.64
#